data_AF-A0A0C3NE83-F1
#
_entry.id   AF-A0A0C3NE83-F1
#
_cell.length_a   1.000
_cell.length_b   1.000
_cell.length_c   1.000
_cell.angle_alpha   90.00
_cell.angle_beta   90.00
_cell.angle_gamma   90.00
#
_symmetry.space_group_name_H-M   'P 1'
#
loop_
_entity.id
_entity.type
_entity.pdbx_description
1 polymer ?
#
loop_
_entity_poly.entity_id
_entity_poly.type
_entity_poly.pdbx_seq_one_letter_code
_entity_poly.pdbx_strand_id
1 'polypeptide(L)'
;MFTCLTTTFYVATRVGEFTTKCLNTFDPMLHITPNRVHKDTNCNGLTTTVFLLLSTKSNPRGEEVNWVKQPGLSDSHEALHQHLQIDNPSANSPLFAYKKDGKHHPLMCQAFISCLKKLAKAAGHNNIHGDRLRIGAPLEYLS
;
A
#
# COMPACT_ATOMS: atom_id res chain seq x y z
N MET A 1 5.83 -7.17 1.44
CA MET A 1 5.17 -7.31 0.11
C MET A 1 3.67 -7.49 0.24
N PHE A 2 3.21 -8.53 0.95
CA PHE A 2 1.77 -8.84 1.11
C PHE A 2 0.95 -7.64 1.60
N THR A 3 1.42 -6.93 2.62
CA THR A 3 0.78 -5.72 3.15
C THR A 3 0.62 -4.60 2.12
N CYS A 4 1.63 -4.38 1.29
CA CYS A 4 1.55 -3.38 0.21
C CYS A 4 0.49 -3.79 -0.83
N LEU A 5 0.36 -5.10 -1.11
CA LEU A 5 -0.66 -5.62 -2.01
C LEU A 5 -2.06 -5.41 -1.44
N THR A 6 -2.33 -5.87 -0.22
CA THR A 6 -3.65 -5.74 0.41
C THR A 6 -4.03 -4.27 0.58
N THR A 7 -3.09 -3.41 0.98
CA THR A 7 -3.32 -1.95 1.05
C THR A 7 -3.67 -1.37 -0.31
N THR A 8 -2.84 -1.59 -1.34
CA THR A 8 -3.10 -1.03 -2.68
C THR A 8 -4.42 -1.56 -3.26
N PHE A 9 -4.74 -2.83 -2.99
CA PHE A 9 -5.98 -3.49 -3.43
C PHE A 9 -7.21 -2.81 -2.84
N TYR A 10 -7.30 -2.69 -1.51
CA TYR A 10 -8.49 -2.18 -0.83
C TYR A 10 -8.64 -0.67 -0.88
N VAL A 11 -7.54 0.05 -1.10
CA VAL A 11 -7.54 1.50 -1.28
C VAL A 11 -7.85 1.89 -2.73
N ALA A 12 -7.82 0.93 -3.67
CA ALA A 12 -8.04 1.16 -5.10
C ALA A 12 -7.09 2.20 -5.75
N THR A 13 -5.88 2.32 -5.21
CA THR A 13 -4.84 3.26 -5.64
C THR A 13 -3.79 2.60 -6.54
N ARG A 14 -2.89 3.39 -7.10
CA ARG A 14 -1.81 2.85 -7.93
C ARG A 14 -0.67 2.37 -7.04
N VAL A 15 -0.09 1.22 -7.38
CA VAL A 15 1.10 0.67 -6.70
C VAL A 15 2.23 1.71 -6.53
N GLY A 16 2.41 2.59 -7.53
CA GLY A 16 3.44 3.63 -7.51
C GLY A 16 3.25 4.71 -6.43
N GLU A 17 2.07 4.84 -5.84
CA GLU A 17 1.80 5.76 -4.72
C GLU A 17 2.33 5.22 -3.39
N PHE A 18 2.50 3.89 -3.31
CA PHE A 18 2.98 3.18 -2.12
C PHE A 18 4.39 2.60 -2.25
N THR A 19 5.02 2.73 -3.42
CA THR A 19 6.34 2.15 -3.73
C THR A 19 7.27 3.18 -4.34
N THR A 20 8.57 2.93 -4.32
CA THR A 20 9.56 3.81 -4.95
C THR A 20 9.96 3.30 -6.34
N LYS A 21 10.52 4.20 -7.16
CA LYS A 21 11.10 3.82 -8.45
C LYS A 21 12.41 3.03 -8.27
N CYS A 22 13.29 3.54 -7.40
CA CYS A 22 14.58 2.91 -7.07
C CYS A 22 14.79 2.91 -5.55
N LEU A 23 15.82 2.18 -5.09
CA LEU A 23 16.17 2.12 -3.66
C LEU A 23 16.54 3.48 -3.06
N ASN A 24 17.15 4.37 -3.86
CA ASN A 24 17.69 5.65 -3.40
C ASN A 24 16.78 6.85 -3.74
N THR A 25 15.55 6.60 -4.23
CA THR A 25 14.62 7.68 -4.63
C THR A 25 13.55 7.95 -3.58
N PHE A 26 13.66 7.37 -2.39
CA PHE A 26 12.73 7.68 -1.32
C PHE A 26 12.92 9.13 -0.87
N ASP A 27 11.80 9.83 -0.74
CA ASP A 27 11.71 11.18 -0.22
C ASP A 27 10.48 11.24 0.68
N PRO A 28 10.64 11.51 1.99
CA PRO A 28 9.50 11.59 2.90
C PRO A 28 8.53 12.70 2.53
N MET A 29 8.91 13.74 1.78
CA MET A 29 8.01 14.80 1.32
C MET A 29 7.15 14.39 0.13
N LEU A 30 7.49 13.32 -0.57
CA LEU A 30 6.77 12.85 -1.76
C LEU A 30 6.11 11.48 -1.55
N HIS A 31 6.72 10.64 -0.74
CA HIS A 31 6.30 9.26 -0.52
C HIS A 31 5.65 9.10 0.84
N ILE A 32 4.79 8.09 0.96
CA ILE A 32 4.12 7.81 2.22
C ILE A 32 5.07 7.26 3.29
N THR A 33 4.83 7.68 4.52
CA THR A 33 5.58 7.27 5.71
C THR A 33 4.61 6.79 6.81
N PRO A 34 5.09 6.07 7.84
CA PRO A 34 4.25 5.68 8.97
C PRO A 34 3.54 6.85 9.66
N ASN A 35 4.16 8.04 9.72
CA ASN A 35 3.54 9.23 10.32
C ASN A 35 2.31 9.77 9.54
N ARG A 36 2.08 9.25 8.33
CA ARG A 36 0.93 9.62 7.48
C ARG A 36 -0.18 8.58 7.48
N VAL A 37 -0.09 7.61 8.39
CA VAL A 37 -1.13 6.60 8.59
C VAL A 37 -1.78 6.84 9.93
N HIS A 38 -3.10 6.98 9.94
CA HIS A 38 -3.87 7.14 11.17
C HIS A 38 -5.17 6.34 11.09
N LYS A 39 -5.81 6.15 12.25
CA LYS A 39 -7.15 5.58 12.33
C LYS A 39 -8.15 6.71 12.43
N ASP A 40 -9.23 6.60 11.68
CA ASP A 40 -10.40 7.47 11.81
C ASP A 40 -11.64 6.64 12.11
N THR A 41 -12.51 7.13 12.98
CA THR A 41 -13.74 6.44 13.35
C THR A 41 -14.91 7.36 13.06
N ASN A 42 -15.80 6.93 12.18
CA ASN A 42 -16.96 7.73 11.83
C ASN A 42 -18.04 7.71 12.93
N CYS A 43 -19.08 8.52 12.75
CA CYS A 43 -20.22 8.62 13.67
C CYS A 43 -20.96 7.29 13.91
N ASN A 44 -20.80 6.32 13.00
CA ASN A 44 -21.40 4.99 13.10
C ASN A 44 -20.49 3.98 13.81
N GLY A 45 -19.36 4.42 14.36
CA GLY A 45 -18.39 3.57 15.07
C GLY A 45 -17.51 2.71 14.15
N LEU A 46 -17.54 2.95 12.83
CA LEU A 46 -16.70 2.21 11.89
C LEU A 46 -15.29 2.81 11.86
N THR A 47 -14.32 2.05 12.36
CA THR A 47 -12.89 2.43 12.30
C THR A 47 -12.30 2.09 10.93
N THR A 48 -11.72 3.10 10.28
CA THR A 48 -10.99 3.01 9.03
C THR A 48 -9.50 3.30 9.25
N THR A 49 -8.65 2.79 8.36
CA THR A 49 -7.23 3.18 8.31
C THR A 49 -7.05 4.14 7.15
N VAL A 50 -6.58 5.34 7.45
CA VAL A 50 -6.41 6.45 6.51
C VAL A 50 -4.93 6.61 6.18
N PHE A 51 -4.64 6.83 4.90
CA PHE A 51 -3.32 7.07 4.33
C PHE A 51 -3.33 8.43 3.66
N LEU A 52 -2.48 9.34 4.14
CA LEU A 52 -2.32 10.66 3.53
C LEU A 52 -1.24 10.61 2.44
N LEU A 53 -1.66 10.65 1.18
CA LEU A 53 -0.78 10.75 0.02
C LEU A 53 -0.55 12.22 -0.30
N LEU A 54 0.69 12.71 -0.23
CA LEU A 54 0.97 14.14 -0.45
C LEU A 54 0.93 14.58 -1.91
N SER A 55 1.14 13.64 -2.83
CA SER A 55 1.03 13.93 -4.26
C SER A 55 0.69 12.64 -4.98
N THR A 56 -0.36 12.69 -5.79
CA THR A 56 -0.67 11.61 -6.72
C THR A 56 -0.61 12.16 -8.14
N LYS A 57 -0.43 11.27 -9.11
CA LYS A 57 -0.37 11.69 -10.52
C LYS A 57 -1.67 12.36 -10.98
N SER A 58 -2.79 12.11 -10.30
CA SER A 58 -4.08 12.72 -10.60
C SER A 58 -4.34 13.98 -9.77
N ASN A 59 -3.78 14.06 -8.55
CA ASN A 59 -3.94 15.19 -7.65
C ASN A 59 -2.58 15.64 -7.06
N PRO A 60 -1.98 16.71 -7.60
CA PRO A 60 -0.70 17.25 -7.10
C PRO A 60 -0.75 17.78 -5.68
N ARG A 61 -1.95 18.10 -5.16
CA ARG A 61 -2.16 18.59 -3.78
C ARG A 61 -2.27 17.45 -2.76
N GLY A 62 -2.21 16.21 -3.23
CA GLY A 62 -2.40 15.03 -2.40
C GLY A 62 -3.87 14.69 -2.20
N GLU A 63 -4.10 13.50 -1.67
CA GLU A 63 -5.42 12.96 -1.36
C GLU A 63 -5.33 12.02 -0.16
N GLU A 64 -6.44 11.92 0.57
CA GLU A 64 -6.61 10.91 1.59
C GLU A 64 -7.29 9.70 0.98
N VAL A 65 -6.74 8.54 1.27
CA VAL A 65 -7.28 7.27 0.80
C VAL A 65 -7.36 6.33 2.00
N ASN A 66 -8.40 5.52 2.07
CA ASN A 66 -8.66 4.73 3.27
C ASN A 66 -9.19 3.34 2.91
N TRP A 67 -9.05 2.42 3.86
CA TRP A 67 -9.72 1.13 3.81
C TRP A 67 -10.31 0.76 5.17
N VAL A 68 -11.39 -0.01 5.13
CA VAL A 68 -12.03 -0.64 6.30
C VAL A 68 -11.49 -2.06 6.46
N LYS A 69 -11.33 -2.53 7.69
CA LYS A 69 -10.86 -3.89 7.98
C LYS A 69 -11.63 -4.93 7.17
N GLN A 70 -10.90 -5.80 6.48
CA GLN A 70 -11.45 -6.86 5.65
C GLN A 70 -11.30 -8.20 6.36
N PRO A 71 -12.33 -9.05 6.44
CA PRO A 71 -12.22 -10.34 7.11
C PRO A 71 -11.44 -11.37 6.28
N GLY A 72 -10.87 -12.37 6.97
CA GLY A 72 -10.28 -13.56 6.35
C GLY A 72 -8.79 -13.42 6.01
N LEU A 73 -8.32 -14.23 5.04
CA LEU A 73 -6.89 -14.37 4.70
C LEU A 73 -6.24 -13.10 4.12
N SER A 74 -7.05 -12.09 3.78
CA SER A 74 -6.60 -10.81 3.21
C SER A 74 -6.79 -9.64 4.17
N ASP A 75 -6.88 -9.91 5.48
CA ASP A 75 -7.02 -8.89 6.52
C ASP A 75 -5.90 -7.85 6.41
N SER A 76 -6.26 -6.70 5.85
CA SER A 76 -5.37 -5.57 5.60
C SER A 76 -4.89 -4.92 6.89
N HIS A 77 -5.66 -5.05 7.98
CA HIS A 77 -5.29 -4.54 9.29
C HIS A 77 -4.20 -5.38 9.92
N GLU A 78 -4.42 -6.69 9.97
CA GLU A 78 -3.42 -7.59 10.54
C GLU A 78 -2.14 -7.55 9.69
N ALA A 79 -2.26 -7.55 8.36
CA ALA A 79 -1.11 -7.44 7.47
C ALA A 79 -0.30 -6.15 7.71
N LEU A 80 -0.97 -5.01 7.94
CA LEU A 80 -0.29 -3.74 8.21
C LEU A 80 0.35 -3.72 9.58
N HIS A 81 -0.35 -4.22 10.58
CA HIS A 81 0.14 -4.32 11.94
C HIS A 81 1.39 -5.21 12.03
N GLN A 82 1.35 -6.42 11.46
CA GLN A 82 2.49 -7.34 11.42
C GLN A 82 3.69 -6.75 10.68
N HIS A 83 3.45 -6.07 9.55
CA HIS A 83 4.49 -5.37 8.80
C HIS A 83 5.19 -4.32 9.67
N LEU A 84 4.43 -3.47 10.36
CA LEU A 84 5.00 -2.44 11.24
C LEU A 84 5.74 -3.05 12.43
N GLN A 85 5.33 -4.19 12.96
CA GLN A 85 6.05 -4.87 14.04
C GLN A 85 7.37 -5.52 13.57
N ILE A 86 7.34 -6.26 12.46
CA ILE A 86 8.49 -7.03 11.96
C ILE A 86 9.52 -6.09 11.34
N ASP A 87 9.08 -5.30 10.36
CA ASP A 87 9.97 -4.40 9.66
C ASP A 87 10.29 -3.17 10.50
N ASN A 88 9.43 -2.73 11.43
CA ASN A 88 9.67 -1.58 12.31
C ASN A 88 10.28 -0.37 11.58
N PRO A 89 9.62 0.15 10.53
CA PRO A 89 10.08 1.35 9.82
C PRO A 89 10.05 2.56 10.76
N SER A 90 10.99 3.49 10.60
CA SER A 90 10.95 4.76 11.35
C SER A 90 9.83 5.66 10.85
N ALA A 91 9.38 6.62 11.67
CA ALA A 91 8.24 7.49 11.37
C ALA A 91 8.33 8.23 10.02
N ASN A 92 9.56 8.51 9.56
CA ASN A 92 9.85 9.23 8.32
C ASN A 92 10.52 8.35 7.26
N SER A 93 10.62 7.04 7.47
CA SER A 93 11.08 6.09 6.44
C SER A 93 9.92 5.67 5.54
N PRO A 94 10.17 4.93 4.43
CA PRO A 94 9.09 4.40 3.61
C PRO A 94 8.14 3.54 4.45
N LEU A 95 6.84 3.70 4.27
CA LEU A 95 5.83 2.88 4.96
C LEU A 95 6.05 1.39 4.67
N PHE A 96 6.17 1.04 3.39
CA PHE A 96 6.50 -0.31 2.95
C PHE A 96 8.00 -0.43 2.70
N ALA A 97 8.73 -0.72 3.77
CA ALA A 97 10.15 -1.03 3.73
C ALA A 97 10.38 -2.44 4.27
N TYR A 98 11.44 -3.10 3.83
CA TYR A 98 11.90 -4.36 4.39
C TYR A 98 13.29 -4.22 4.97
N LYS A 99 13.60 -4.99 6.01
CA LYS A 99 14.96 -5.05 6.56
C LYS A 99 15.85 -5.99 5.74
N LYS A 100 17.03 -5.51 5.36
CA LYS A 100 18.12 -6.31 4.80
C LYS A 100 19.45 -5.80 5.35
N ASP A 101 20.29 -6.69 5.85
CA ASP A 101 21.61 -6.36 6.40
C ASP A 101 21.55 -5.24 7.47
N GLY A 102 20.51 -5.28 8.31
CA GLY A 102 20.28 -4.29 9.37
C GLY A 102 19.75 -2.93 8.89
N LYS A 103 19.52 -2.75 7.59
CA LYS A 103 19.03 -1.49 6.99
C LYS A 103 17.64 -1.65 6.41
N HIS A 104 16.84 -0.59 6.48
CA HIS A 104 15.54 -0.52 5.82
C HIS A 104 15.70 -0.12 4.37
N HIS A 105 15.06 -0.88 3.48
CA HIS A 105 15.02 -0.61 2.06
C HIS A 105 13.57 -0.40 1.62
N PRO A 106 13.27 0.66 0.84
CA PRO A 106 11.93 0.85 0.29
C PRO A 106 11.56 -0.30 -0.64
N LEU A 107 10.28 -0.65 -0.66
CA LEU A 107 9.74 -1.55 -1.65
C LEU A 107 9.69 -0.88 -3.03
N MET A 108 10.43 -1.42 -3.99
CA MET A 108 10.44 -0.91 -5.36
C MET A 108 9.23 -1.40 -6.17
N CYS A 109 8.63 -0.51 -6.95
CA CYS A 109 7.48 -0.79 -7.81
C CYS A 109 7.77 -1.95 -8.78
N GLN A 110 8.93 -1.93 -9.45
CA GLN A 110 9.31 -2.96 -10.40
C GLN A 110 9.50 -4.33 -9.75
N ALA A 111 10.13 -4.38 -8.56
CA ALA A 111 10.32 -5.63 -7.82
C ALA A 111 8.98 -6.21 -7.36
N PHE A 112 8.08 -5.34 -6.89
CA PHE A 112 6.72 -5.72 -6.50
C PHE A 112 5.92 -6.31 -7.67
N ILE A 113 5.86 -5.60 -8.81
CA ILE A 113 5.14 -6.06 -10.01
C ILE A 113 5.73 -7.37 -10.54
N SER A 114 7.07 -7.49 -10.58
CA SER A 114 7.75 -8.72 -11.00
C SER A 114 7.38 -9.90 -10.11
N CYS A 115 7.35 -9.69 -8.79
CA CYS A 115 6.94 -10.73 -7.86
C CYS A 115 5.47 -11.12 -8.03
N LEU A 116 4.56 -10.15 -8.21
CA LEU A 116 3.14 -10.43 -8.49
C LEU A 116 2.96 -11.27 -9.76
N LYS A 117 3.65 -10.93 -10.85
CA LYS A 117 3.60 -11.71 -12.10
C LYS A 117 4.05 -13.16 -11.89
N LYS A 118 5.08 -13.39 -11.07
CA LYS A 118 5.56 -14.74 -10.74
C LYS A 118 4.53 -15.52 -9.93
N LEU A 119 3.95 -14.91 -8.88
CA LEU A 119 2.92 -15.52 -8.05
C LEU A 119 1.66 -15.86 -8.85
N ALA A 120 1.23 -14.96 -9.72
CA ALA A 120 0.10 -15.16 -10.61
C ALA A 120 0.31 -16.34 -11.55
N LYS A 121 1.48 -16.41 -12.18
CA LYS A 121 1.86 -17.54 -13.03
C LYS A 121 1.87 -18.85 -12.25
N ALA A 122 2.41 -18.85 -11.03
CA ALA A 122 2.41 -20.04 -10.16
C ALA A 122 0.99 -20.47 -9.76
N ALA A 123 0.05 -19.53 -9.66
CA ALA A 123 -1.37 -19.78 -9.41
C ALA A 123 -2.18 -20.12 -10.69
N GLY A 124 -1.53 -20.27 -11.86
CA GLY A 124 -2.20 -20.59 -13.12
C GLY A 124 -2.82 -19.39 -13.85
N HIS A 125 -2.58 -18.17 -13.38
CA HIS A 125 -3.05 -16.94 -14.03
C HIS A 125 -1.99 -16.39 -14.99
N ASN A 126 -2.15 -16.70 -16.29
CA ASN A 126 -1.16 -16.40 -17.32
C ASN A 126 -1.17 -14.94 -17.80
N ASN A 127 -2.17 -14.14 -17.40
CA ASN A 127 -2.47 -12.87 -18.06
C ASN A 127 -2.78 -11.69 -17.12
N ILE A 128 -1.97 -11.49 -16.07
CA ILE A 128 -2.03 -10.23 -15.32
C ILE A 128 -1.37 -9.13 -16.17
N HIS A 129 -2.18 -8.35 -16.89
CA HIS A 129 -1.75 -7.10 -17.52
C HIS A 129 -1.32 -6.11 -16.43
N GLY A 130 -0.04 -6.12 -16.11
CA GLY A 130 0.58 -5.35 -15.03
C GLY A 130 0.81 -3.87 -15.34
N ASP A 131 0.09 -3.27 -16.30
CA ASP A 131 0.40 -1.91 -16.76
C ASP A 131 -0.07 -0.81 -15.81
N ARG A 132 -0.97 -1.13 -14.88
CA ARG A 132 -1.16 -0.51 -13.56
C ARG A 132 -2.13 -1.42 -12.84
N LEU A 133 -1.80 -1.88 -11.63
CA LEU A 133 -2.84 -2.34 -10.70
C LEU A 133 -3.70 -1.09 -10.39
N ARG A 134 -4.68 -0.83 -11.25
CA ARG A 134 -5.86 -0.02 -10.97
C ARG A 134 -6.94 -1.07 -10.86
N ILE A 135 -7.14 -1.57 -9.65
CA ILE A 135 -8.38 -2.27 -9.38
C ILE A 135 -9.38 -1.14 -9.25
N GLY A 136 -10.02 -0.79 -10.37
CA GLY A 136 -11.21 0.03 -10.34
C GLY A 136 -12.26 -0.76 -9.61
N ALA A 137 -12.30 -0.66 -8.29
CA ALA A 137 -13.48 -1.04 -7.54
C ALA A 137 -14.57 -0.06 -7.99
N PRO A 138 -15.70 -0.52 -8.55
CA PRO A 138 -16.89 0.31 -8.48
C PRO A 138 -17.18 0.48 -6.99
N LEU A 139 -17.02 1.71 -6.49
CA LEU A 139 -17.63 2.12 -5.24
C LEU A 139 -19.15 2.13 -5.50
N GLU A 140 -19.77 0.95 -5.53
CA GLU A 140 -21.21 0.85 -5.32
C GLU A 140 -21.45 1.15 -3.84
N TYR A 141 -21.51 2.44 -3.54
CA TYR A 141 -22.27 2.94 -2.41
C TYR A 141 -23.74 2.70 -2.79
N LEU A 142 -24.26 1.53 -2.42
CA LEU A 142 -25.70 1.28 -2.51
C LEU A 142 -26.39 2.26 -1.56
N SER A 143 -27.09 3.20 -2.19
CA SER A 143 -28.16 4.04 -1.66
C SER A 143 -29.19 3.25 -0.86
#